data_AF-T0ZL35-F1
#
_entry.id   AF-T0ZL35-F1
#
_cell.length_a   1.000
_cell.length_b   1.000
_cell.length_c   1.000
_cell.angle_alpha   90.00
_cell.angle_beta   90.00
_cell.angle_gamma   90.00
#
_symmetry.space_group_name_H-M   'P 1'
#
loop_
_entity.id
_entity.type
_entity.pdbx_description
1 polymer ?
#
loop_
_entity_poly.entity_id
_entity_poly.type
_entity_poly.pdbx_seq_one_letter_code
_entity_poly.pdbx_strand_id
1 'polypeptide(L)'
;QDQYIAALGGIQRLEFRPDDTVRSTPLPLSTADRQALGDHMGLFYTGITRRAQGILANQDRRTLANAPTLEAMRELAHSTARAITAGRWEELGRLLDEGWRLKKELSQGITNPEIDRAYAAAKSAGAWGGKITGAGGGGFLLVVTPPNGAIK
;
A
#
# COMPACT_ATOMS: atom_id res chain seq x y z
N GLN A 1 -5.30 2.38 12.42
CA GLN A 1 -5.74 2.76 11.05
C GLN A 1 -7.01 2.00 10.66
N ASP A 2 -7.04 0.69 10.86
CA ASP A 2 -8.16 -0.19 10.48
C ASP A 2 -9.49 0.24 11.13
N GLN A 3 -9.48 0.59 12.42
CA GLN A 3 -10.66 1.06 13.14
C GLN A 3 -11.26 2.34 12.53
N TYR A 4 -10.40 3.27 12.09
CA TYR A 4 -10.83 4.53 11.49
C TYR A 4 -11.44 4.29 10.10
N ILE A 5 -10.80 3.48 9.27
CA ILE A 5 -11.32 3.19 7.92
C ILE A 5 -12.63 2.40 7.98
N ALA A 6 -12.76 1.47 8.93
CA ALA A 6 -14.01 0.74 9.15
C ALA A 6 -15.18 1.66 9.56
N ALA A 7 -14.92 2.69 10.37
CA ALA A 7 -15.95 3.62 10.84
C ALA A 7 -16.28 4.74 9.84
N LEU A 8 -15.28 5.27 9.13
CA LEU A 8 -15.43 6.45 8.27
C LEU A 8 -15.73 6.09 6.81
N GLY A 9 -15.26 4.94 6.35
CA GLY A 9 -15.35 4.53 4.95
C GLY A 9 -14.61 5.45 3.96
N GLY A 10 -14.73 5.12 2.68
CA GLY A 10 -14.12 5.87 1.59
C GLY A 10 -12.60 5.79 1.57
N ILE A 11 -11.96 6.79 0.94
CA ILE A 11 -10.50 6.92 0.86
C ILE A 11 -10.10 8.11 1.72
N GLN A 12 -9.33 7.83 2.77
CA GLN A 12 -8.94 8.80 3.79
C GLN A 12 -7.42 8.92 3.85
N ARG A 13 -6.92 10.15 4.02
CA ARG A 13 -5.57 10.40 4.52
C ARG A 13 -5.66 10.54 6.04
N LEU A 14 -4.98 9.66 6.77
CA LEU A 14 -4.93 9.68 8.22
C LEU A 14 -3.58 10.23 8.68
N GLU A 15 -3.60 11.17 9.63
CA GLU A 15 -2.42 11.73 10.27
C GLU A 15 -2.50 11.42 11.77
N PHE A 16 -1.63 10.53 12.24
CA PHE A 16 -1.49 10.18 13.66
C PHE A 16 -0.50 11.15 14.31
N ARG A 17 -0.91 11.78 15.41
CA ARG A 17 -0.10 12.81 16.09
C ARG A 17 0.44 12.30 17.44
N PRO A 18 1.51 12.92 17.97
CA PRO A 18 2.08 12.53 19.27
C PRO A 18 1.14 12.75 20.47
N ASP A 19 0.09 13.55 20.32
CA ASP A 19 -0.92 13.83 21.36
C ASP A 19 -2.11 12.85 21.32
N ASP A 20 -1.92 11.68 20.69
CA ASP A 20 -2.92 10.65 20.41
C ASP A 20 -4.11 11.10 19.56
N THR A 21 -4.11 12.34 19.05
CA THR A 21 -5.14 12.79 18.13
C THR A 21 -4.89 12.23 16.73
N VAL A 22 -5.99 11.90 16.04
CA VAL A 22 -5.95 11.43 14.66
C VAL A 22 -6.76 12.38 13.80
N ARG A 23 -6.10 13.02 12.83
CA ARG A 23 -6.79 13.80 11.81
C ARG A 23 -7.12 12.91 10.63
N SER A 24 -8.40 12.80 10.30
CA SER A 24 -8.86 12.19 9.05
C SER A 24 -9.18 13.26 8.02
N THR A 25 -8.73 13.08 6.79
CA THR A 25 -9.06 13.95 5.66
C THR A 25 -9.51 13.10 4.48
N PRO A 26 -10.79 13.12 4.09
CA PRO A 26 -11.27 12.42 2.91
C PRO A 26 -10.57 12.96 1.66
N LEU A 27 -10.20 12.08 0.72
CA LEU A 27 -9.72 12.54 -0.58
C LEU A 27 -10.91 13.01 -1.43
N PRO A 28 -10.85 14.22 -2.02
CA PRO A 28 -11.94 14.79 -2.80
C PRO A 28 -11.98 14.17 -4.20
N LEU A 29 -12.46 12.94 -4.29
CA LEU A 29 -12.58 12.21 -5.57
C LEU A 29 -14.02 12.26 -6.07
N SER A 30 -14.18 12.66 -7.34
CA SER A 30 -15.44 12.53 -8.05
C SER A 30 -15.80 11.06 -8.25
N THR A 31 -17.07 10.77 -8.61
CA THR A 31 -17.48 9.42 -8.97
C THR A 31 -16.66 8.86 -10.14
N ALA A 32 -16.33 9.70 -11.12
CA ALA A 32 -15.52 9.31 -12.27
C ALA A 32 -14.08 8.95 -11.85
N ASP A 33 -13.46 9.74 -10.96
CA ASP A 33 -12.09 9.45 -10.48
C ASP A 33 -12.04 8.17 -9.65
N ARG A 34 -13.11 7.88 -8.88
CA ARG A 34 -13.23 6.62 -8.12
C ARG A 34 -13.34 5.42 -9.04
N GLN A 35 -14.12 5.53 -10.11
CA GLN A 35 -14.24 4.48 -11.12
C GLN A 35 -12.89 4.26 -11.81
N ALA A 36 -12.27 5.34 -12.30
CA ALA A 36 -10.97 5.28 -12.96
C ALA A 36 -9.90 4.63 -12.06
N LEU A 37 -9.85 5.01 -10.78
CA LEU A 37 -8.96 4.37 -9.82
C LEU A 37 -9.21 2.85 -9.74
N GLY A 38 -10.48 2.43 -9.69
CA GLY A 38 -10.86 1.02 -9.72
C GLY A 38 -10.41 0.30 -11.00
N ASP A 39 -10.56 0.93 -12.17
CA ASP A 39 -10.18 0.37 -13.47
C ASP A 39 -8.67 0.15 -13.62
N HIS A 40 -7.88 0.82 -12.80
CA HIS A 40 -6.43 0.71 -12.71
C HIS A 40 -5.94 -0.22 -11.60
N MET A 41 -6.83 -0.78 -10.75
CA MET A 41 -6.45 -1.59 -9.59
C MET A 41 -6.79 -3.06 -9.78
N GLY A 42 -5.79 -3.92 -9.58
CA GLY A 42 -5.96 -5.38 -9.49
C GLY A 42 -5.74 -5.88 -8.07
N LEU A 43 -6.61 -6.78 -7.59
CA LEU A 43 -6.49 -7.37 -6.26
C LEU A 43 -6.45 -8.89 -6.35
N PHE A 44 -5.38 -9.49 -5.84
CA PHE A 44 -5.12 -10.92 -5.94
C PHE A 44 -4.95 -11.51 -4.54
N TYR A 45 -5.74 -12.53 -4.22
CA TYR A 45 -5.52 -13.28 -2.99
C TYR A 45 -4.35 -14.24 -3.17
N THR A 46 -3.35 -14.14 -2.29
CA THR A 46 -2.12 -14.95 -2.38
C THR A 46 -2.30 -16.40 -1.94
N GLY A 47 -3.43 -16.75 -1.30
CA GLY A 47 -3.62 -18.06 -0.67
C GLY A 47 -2.89 -18.23 0.66
N ILE A 48 -1.99 -17.30 1.01
CA ILE A 48 -1.15 -17.39 2.21
C ILE A 48 -1.87 -16.73 3.38
N THR A 49 -2.30 -17.54 4.35
CA THR A 49 -2.85 -17.06 5.63
C THR A 49 -1.78 -17.14 6.71
N ARG A 50 -1.34 -16.00 7.25
CA ARG A 50 -0.40 -15.96 8.39
C ARG A 50 -0.91 -15.00 9.46
N ARG A 51 -0.65 -15.31 10.75
CA ARG A 51 -0.95 -14.38 11.85
C ARG A 51 0.01 -13.19 11.80
N ALA A 52 -0.53 -11.99 11.61
CA ALA A 52 0.23 -10.73 11.51
C ALA A 52 1.06 -10.38 12.78
N GLN A 53 0.74 -10.99 13.92
CA GLN A 53 1.34 -10.68 15.23
C GLN A 53 2.87 -10.77 15.26
N GLY A 54 3.47 -11.76 14.58
CA GLY A 54 4.92 -11.91 14.56
C GLY A 54 5.66 -10.83 13.75
N ILE A 55 5.02 -10.27 12.72
CA ILE A 55 5.63 -9.23 11.86
C ILE A 55 5.58 -7.88 12.58
N LEU A 56 4.44 -7.56 13.20
CA LEU A 56 4.22 -6.29 13.90
C LEU A 56 5.12 -6.15 15.13
N ALA A 57 5.23 -7.20 15.96
CA ALA A 57 6.10 -7.18 17.15
C ALA A 57 7.59 -6.99 16.81
N ASN A 58 8.04 -7.50 15.66
CA ASN A 58 9.42 -7.30 15.19
C ASN A 58 9.66 -5.88 14.65
N GLN A 59 8.61 -5.22 14.16
CA GLN A 59 8.69 -3.83 13.69
C GLN A 59 8.85 -2.86 14.86
N ASP A 60 8.09 -3.05 15.94
CA ASP A 60 8.14 -2.19 17.14
C ASP A 60 9.52 -2.16 17.80
N ARG A 61 10.23 -3.31 17.82
CA ARG A 61 11.58 -3.42 18.38
C ARG A 61 12.65 -2.69 17.57
N ARG A 62 12.39 -2.35 16.30
CA ARG A 62 13.35 -1.74 15.38
C ARG A 62 12.97 -0.33 14.95
N THR A 63 11.93 0.27 15.54
CA THR A 63 11.40 1.59 15.16
C THR A 63 12.48 2.67 15.11
N LEU A 64 13.36 2.76 16.12
CA LEU A 64 14.46 3.74 16.13
C LEU A 64 15.48 3.52 15.00
N ALA A 65 15.81 2.25 14.70
CA ALA A 65 16.74 1.90 13.63
C ALA A 65 16.14 2.13 12.23
N ASN A 66 14.81 2.10 12.11
CA ASN A 66 14.09 2.27 10.85
C ASN A 66 13.57 3.70 10.65
N ALA A 67 13.92 4.67 11.52
CA ALA A 67 13.36 6.01 11.47
C ALA A 67 13.46 6.70 10.09
N PRO A 68 14.60 6.64 9.36
CA PRO A 68 14.68 7.21 8.01
C PRO A 68 13.74 6.55 7.01
N THR A 69 13.61 5.21 7.06
CA THR A 69 12.68 4.46 6.19
C THR A 69 11.23 4.81 6.52
N LEU A 70 10.88 4.94 7.80
CA LEU A 70 9.53 5.31 8.24
C LEU A 70 9.18 6.75 7.83
N GLU A 71 10.14 7.67 7.89
CA GLU A 71 9.96 9.04 7.39
C GLU A 71 9.76 9.06 5.88
N ALA A 72 10.57 8.33 5.11
CA ALA A 72 10.37 8.20 3.67
C ALA A 72 8.98 7.62 3.32
N MET A 73 8.52 6.61 4.06
CA MET A 73 7.18 6.04 3.87
C MET A 73 6.07 7.04 4.21
N ARG A 74 6.26 7.92 5.20
CA ARG A 74 5.33 9.02 5.49
C ARG A 74 5.23 9.98 4.30
N GLU A 75 6.35 10.38 3.72
CA GLU A 75 6.37 11.27 2.55
C GLU A 75 5.75 10.64 1.30
N LEU A 76 5.93 9.32 1.12
CA LEU A 76 5.24 8.57 0.08
C LEU A 76 3.72 8.58 0.29
N ALA A 77 3.22 8.54 1.53
CA ALA A 77 1.77 8.63 1.77
C ALA A 77 1.19 9.99 1.34
N HIS A 78 1.90 11.09 1.59
CA HIS A 78 1.51 12.41 1.09
C HIS A 78 1.52 12.47 -0.45
N SER A 79 2.56 11.92 -1.06
CA SER A 79 2.70 11.87 -2.52
C SER A 79 1.63 10.99 -3.17
N THR A 80 1.29 9.86 -2.53
CA THR A 80 0.22 8.94 -2.96
C THR A 80 -1.13 9.63 -2.95
N ALA A 81 -1.45 10.39 -1.89
CA ALA A 81 -2.68 11.16 -1.83
C ALA A 81 -2.76 12.18 -2.99
N ARG A 82 -1.66 12.91 -3.28
CA ARG A 82 -1.60 13.86 -4.39
C ARG A 82 -1.73 13.19 -5.76
N ALA A 83 -1.10 12.03 -5.96
CA ALA A 83 -1.19 11.27 -7.20
C ALA A 83 -2.64 10.81 -7.45
N ILE A 84 -3.30 10.30 -6.40
CA ILE A 84 -4.71 9.87 -6.45
C ILE A 84 -5.63 11.05 -6.81
N THR A 85 -5.50 12.18 -6.12
CA THR A 85 -6.37 13.35 -6.38
C THR A 85 -6.12 14.00 -7.74
N ALA A 86 -4.94 13.80 -8.33
CA ALA A 86 -4.56 14.37 -9.62
C ALA A 86 -4.80 13.42 -10.80
N GLY A 87 -5.36 12.22 -10.57
CA GLY A 87 -5.55 11.23 -11.64
C GLY A 87 -4.26 10.64 -12.21
N ARG A 88 -3.15 10.71 -11.47
CA ARG A 88 -1.82 10.27 -11.93
C ARG A 88 -1.59 8.80 -11.57
N TRP A 89 -2.28 7.90 -12.26
CA TRP A 89 -2.36 6.48 -11.92
C TRP A 89 -1.04 5.71 -12.10
N GLU A 90 -0.25 6.06 -13.12
CA GLU A 90 1.08 5.46 -13.30
C GLU A 90 2.04 5.88 -12.18
N GLU A 91 1.97 7.14 -11.77
CA GLU A 91 2.72 7.64 -10.60
C GLU A 91 2.26 6.95 -9.32
N LEU A 92 0.95 6.74 -9.13
CA LEU A 92 0.44 5.93 -8.02
C LEU A 92 1.08 4.53 -8.02
N GLY A 93 1.14 3.85 -9.17
CA GLY A 93 1.81 2.56 -9.29
C GLY A 93 3.28 2.62 -8.86
N ARG A 94 4.05 3.59 -9.37
CA ARG A 94 5.47 3.79 -8.98
C ARG A 94 5.64 4.08 -7.49
N LEU A 95 4.77 4.90 -6.90
CA LEU A 95 4.79 5.22 -5.48
C LEU A 95 4.50 4.00 -4.60
N LEU A 96 3.57 3.13 -5.05
CA LEU A 96 3.30 1.87 -4.36
C LEU A 96 4.46 0.88 -4.47
N ASP A 97 5.13 0.80 -5.62
CA ASP A 97 6.34 -0.02 -5.82
C ASP A 97 7.46 0.39 -4.86
N GLU A 98 7.75 1.69 -4.79
CA GLU A 98 8.76 2.22 -3.88
C GLU A 98 8.37 2.00 -2.41
N GLY A 99 7.10 2.25 -2.07
CA GLY A 99 6.59 1.96 -0.73
C GLY A 99 6.66 0.48 -0.38
N TRP A 100 6.52 -0.43 -1.35
CA TRP A 100 6.67 -1.86 -1.15
C TRP A 100 8.13 -2.26 -0.92
N ARG A 101 9.07 -1.68 -1.67
CA ARG A 101 10.52 -1.88 -1.47
C ARG A 101 10.94 -1.46 -0.06
N LEU A 102 10.58 -0.24 0.36
CA LEU A 102 10.86 0.26 1.71
C LEU A 102 10.21 -0.62 2.78
N LYS A 103 8.95 -1.03 2.57
CA LYS A 103 8.25 -1.89 3.52
C LYS A 103 8.99 -3.22 3.73
N LYS A 104 9.51 -3.85 2.67
CA LYS A 104 10.27 -5.11 2.79
C LYS A 104 11.53 -4.98 3.65
N GLU A 105 12.13 -3.79 3.74
CA GLU A 105 13.32 -3.52 4.55
C GLU A 105 13.02 -3.48 6.06
N LEU A 106 11.76 -3.24 6.45
CA LEU A 106 11.39 -3.02 7.85
C LEU A 106 11.49 -4.28 8.73
N SER A 107 11.19 -5.47 8.20
CA SER A 107 11.14 -6.71 8.98
C SER A 107 11.25 -7.97 8.13
N GLN A 108 12.01 -8.95 8.63
CA GLN A 108 12.11 -10.29 8.06
C GLN A 108 10.76 -11.00 8.25
N GLY A 109 9.98 -11.11 7.18
CA GLY A 109 8.65 -11.73 7.20
C GLY A 109 7.57 -10.94 6.46
N ILE A 110 7.88 -9.72 6.02
CA ILE A 110 6.96 -8.89 5.22
C ILE A 110 6.70 -9.48 3.83
N THR A 111 7.70 -10.14 3.24
CA THR A 111 7.57 -10.90 1.99
C THR A 111 8.10 -12.32 2.15
N ASN A 112 7.90 -13.15 1.12
CA ASN A 112 8.44 -14.49 0.98
C ASN A 112 8.59 -14.83 -0.53
N PRO A 113 9.25 -15.95 -0.90
CA PRO A 113 9.47 -16.28 -2.30
C PRO A 113 8.20 -16.41 -3.16
N GLU A 114 7.07 -16.82 -2.59
CA GLU A 114 5.80 -16.88 -3.32
C GLU A 114 5.24 -15.49 -3.62
N ILE A 115 5.26 -14.60 -2.63
CA ILE A 115 4.85 -13.19 -2.80
C ILE A 115 5.77 -12.48 -3.80
N ASP A 116 7.08 -12.70 -3.69
CA ASP A 116 8.05 -12.07 -4.60
C ASP A 116 7.86 -12.56 -6.04
N ARG A 117 7.59 -13.86 -6.25
CA ARG A 117 7.25 -14.41 -7.56
C ARG A 117 5.95 -13.83 -8.11
N ALA A 118 4.89 -13.75 -7.31
CA ALA A 118 3.62 -13.17 -7.74
C ALA A 118 3.77 -11.69 -8.09
N TYR A 119 4.52 -10.94 -7.29
CA TYR A 119 4.81 -9.53 -7.57
C TYR A 119 5.61 -9.36 -8.86
N ALA A 120 6.66 -10.16 -9.05
CA ALA A 120 7.47 -10.14 -10.27
C ALA A 120 6.63 -10.48 -11.51
N ALA A 121 5.76 -11.50 -11.43
CA ALA A 121 4.86 -11.86 -12.52
C ALA A 121 3.92 -10.69 -12.90
N ALA A 122 3.32 -10.02 -11.91
CA ALA A 122 2.49 -8.84 -12.17
C ALA A 122 3.27 -7.71 -12.85
N LYS A 123 4.51 -7.42 -12.40
CA LYS A 123 5.38 -6.42 -13.02
C LYS A 123 5.74 -6.80 -14.46
N SER A 124 6.15 -8.05 -14.70
CA SER A 124 6.52 -8.56 -16.03
C SER A 124 5.36 -8.47 -17.02
N ALA A 125 4.13 -8.65 -16.53
CA ALA A 125 2.95 -8.58 -17.36
C ALA A 125 2.36 -7.16 -17.50
N GLY A 126 2.98 -6.14 -16.89
CA GLY A 126 2.71 -4.72 -17.19
C GLY A 126 2.20 -3.88 -16.02
N ALA A 127 2.17 -4.42 -14.79
CA ALA A 127 1.86 -3.60 -13.63
C ALA A 127 2.90 -2.49 -13.43
N TRP A 128 2.43 -1.27 -13.20
CA TRP A 128 3.28 -0.13 -12.84
C TRP A 128 3.88 -0.30 -11.45
N GLY A 129 3.15 -0.92 -10.53
CA GLY A 129 3.63 -1.29 -9.21
C GLY A 129 2.55 -1.89 -8.33
N GLY A 130 2.84 -2.12 -7.05
CA GLY A 130 1.89 -2.73 -6.14
C GLY A 130 2.51 -3.06 -4.78
N LYS A 131 1.73 -3.69 -3.91
CA LYS A 131 2.16 -4.07 -2.57
C LYS A 131 1.25 -5.13 -1.96
N ILE A 132 1.77 -5.87 -0.98
CA ILE A 132 0.92 -6.60 -0.05
C ILE A 132 0.17 -5.64 0.88
N THR A 133 -1.13 -5.86 1.03
CA THR A 133 -1.99 -5.13 1.96
C THR A 133 -1.84 -5.67 3.38
N GLY A 134 -2.18 -4.86 4.39
CA GLY A 134 -2.04 -5.26 5.80
C GLY A 134 -0.57 -5.34 6.27
N ALA A 135 -0.26 -6.24 7.20
CA ALA A 135 1.07 -6.31 7.83
C ALA A 135 2.17 -6.86 6.88
N GLY A 136 1.83 -7.73 5.94
CA GLY A 136 2.78 -8.47 5.11
C GLY A 136 2.71 -9.98 5.34
N GLY A 137 3.51 -10.73 4.58
CA GLY A 137 3.68 -12.18 4.73
C GLY A 137 2.54 -13.04 4.19
N GLY A 138 1.51 -12.44 3.59
CA GLY A 138 0.38 -13.11 2.96
C GLY A 138 -0.79 -12.15 2.71
N GLY A 139 -2.00 -12.69 2.54
CA GLY A 139 -3.21 -11.90 2.31
C GLY A 139 -3.36 -11.49 0.85
N PHE A 140 -3.63 -10.22 0.59
CA PHE A 140 -3.89 -9.72 -0.76
C PHE A 140 -2.70 -8.94 -1.31
N LEU A 141 -2.35 -9.23 -2.56
CA LEU A 141 -1.50 -8.43 -3.41
C LEU A 141 -2.37 -7.43 -4.18
N LEU A 142 -2.13 -6.15 -3.93
CA LEU A 142 -2.73 -5.06 -4.69
C LEU A 142 -1.73 -4.58 -5.74
N VAL A 143 -2.17 -4.42 -6.98
CA VAL A 143 -1.35 -3.89 -8.08
C VAL A 143 -2.07 -2.75 -8.78
N VAL A 144 -1.28 -1.87 -9.40
CA VAL A 144 -1.76 -0.80 -10.26
C VAL A 144 -1.22 -1.04 -11.67
N THR A 145 -2.11 -0.99 -12.64
CA THR A 145 -1.86 -1.38 -14.04
C THR A 145 -2.36 -0.30 -14.99
N PRO A 146 -2.00 -0.36 -16.28
CA PRO A 146 -2.81 0.27 -17.33
C PRO A 146 -4.30 -0.11 -17.17
N PRO A 147 -5.23 0.72 -17.69
CA PRO A 147 -6.65 0.52 -17.44
C PRO A 147 -7.13 -0.79 -18.07
N ASN A 148 -8.21 -1.35 -17.53
CA ASN A 148 -8.81 -2.64 -17.92
C ASN A 148 -7.95 -3.87 -17.59
N GLY A 149 -7.03 -3.74 -16.62
CA GLY A 149 -6.24 -4.88 -16.14
C GLY A 149 -5.48 -5.61 -17.25
N ALA A 150 -5.06 -4.91 -18.31
CA ALA A 150 -4.30 -5.45 -19.44
C ALA A 150 -2.89 -5.83 -19.00
N ILE A 151 -2.83 -6.83 -18.13
CA ILE A 151 -1.68 -7.58 -17.71
C ILE A 151 -1.52 -8.66 -18.80
N LYS A 152 -0.47 -8.56 -19.64
CA LYS A 152 -0.24 -9.42 -20.80
C LYS A 152 0.13 -10.86 -20.43
#